data_AF-A0A699X7W6-F1
#
_entry.id   AF-A0A699X7W6-F1
#
_cell.length_a   1.000
_cell.length_b   1.000
_cell.length_c   1.000
_cell.angle_alpha   90.00
_cell.angle_beta   90.00
_cell.angle_gamma   90.00
#
_symmetry.space_group_name_H-M   'P 1'
#
loop_
_entity.id
_entity.type
_entity.pdbx_description
1 polymer ?
#
loop_
_entity_poly.entity_id
_entity_poly.type
_entity_poly.pdbx_seq_one_letter_code
_entity_poly.pdbx_strand_id
1 'polypeptide(L)'
;VVISTALPRFMSPGDTIDVPVTLTNTTKNTLDIGIECVVTGPVKSVTIPNSLVGRKLSYSVAGPSVWLKPNAETRELFRFVATSVGEAKFVVKVIALKPQGVAS
;
A
#
# COMPACT_ATOMS: atom_id res chain seq x y z
N VAL A 1 -10.52 4.50 -10.78
CA VAL A 1 -10.38 3.98 -9.40
C VAL A 1 -10.24 5.17 -8.49
N VAL A 2 -11.02 5.22 -7.40
CA VAL A 2 -10.84 6.19 -6.31
C VAL A 2 -9.98 5.53 -5.25
N ILE A 3 -9.01 6.28 -4.71
CA ILE A 3 -8.05 5.78 -3.73
C ILE A 3 -8.12 6.70 -2.52
N SER A 4 -8.30 6.14 -1.33
CA SER A 4 -8.22 6.88 -0.08
C SER A 4 -7.40 6.11 0.95
N THR A 5 -6.77 6.84 1.85
CA THR A 5 -6.01 6.27 2.96
C THR A 5 -6.48 6.87 4.27
N ALA A 6 -6.43 6.09 5.36
CA ALA A 6 -6.63 6.63 6.70
C ALA A 6 -5.28 6.61 7.44
N LEU A 7 -4.68 7.79 7.60
CA LEU A 7 -3.45 7.96 8.36
C LEU A 7 -3.75 8.65 9.69
N PRO A 8 -3.13 8.20 10.80
CA PRO A 8 -3.13 8.97 12.03
C PRO A 8 -2.33 10.25 11.82
N ARG A 9 -2.69 11.31 12.55
CA ARG A 9 -1.99 12.60 12.45
C ARG A 9 -0.60 12.56 13.09
N PHE A 10 -0.39 11.64 14.04
CA PHE A 10 0.86 11.45 14.77
C PHE A 10 1.02 10.00 15.21
N MET A 11 2.28 9.61 15.45
CA MET A 11 2.69 8.34 16.06
C MET A 11 3.85 8.60 17.00
N SER A 12 3.91 7.87 18.10
CA SER A 12 5.07 7.83 18.99
C SER A 12 6.06 6.75 18.56
N PRO A 13 7.37 6.91 18.83
CA PRO A 13 8.32 5.82 18.63
C PRO A 13 7.88 4.55 19.36
N GLY A 14 7.83 3.42 18.64
CA GLY A 14 7.31 2.14 19.13
C GLY A 14 5.86 1.85 18.72
N ASP A 15 5.08 2.87 18.34
CA ASP A 15 3.70 2.66 17.89
C ASP A 15 3.67 1.86 16.59
N THR A 16 2.78 0.88 16.54
CA THR A 16 2.43 0.14 15.32
C THR A 16 1.08 0.65 14.80
N ILE A 17 1.01 0.93 13.52
CA ILE A 17 -0.22 1.37 12.86
C ILE A 17 -0.56 0.46 11.68
N ASP A 18 -1.86 0.32 11.46
CA ASP A 18 -2.41 -0.18 10.22
C ASP A 18 -2.86 1.00 9.37
N VAL A 19 -2.28 1.11 8.18
CA VAL A 19 -2.61 2.10 7.15
C VAL A 19 -3.55 1.43 6.16
N PRO A 20 -4.87 1.60 6.31
CA PRO A 20 -5.81 1.13 5.31
C PRO A 20 -5.74 1.98 4.06
N VAL A 21 -5.69 1.30 2.92
CA VAL A 21 -5.93 1.87 1.61
C VAL A 21 -7.25 1.33 1.09
N THR A 22 -8.21 2.22 0.90
CA THR A 22 -9.49 1.89 0.29
C THR A 22 -9.43 2.19 -1.20
N LEU A 23 -9.84 1.21 -1.99
CA LEU A 23 -9.81 1.20 -3.45
C LEU A 23 -11.24 1.00 -3.95
N THR A 24 -11.80 2.01 -4.60
CA THR A 24 -13.16 1.94 -5.16
C THR A 24 -13.08 1.91 -6.68
N ASN A 25 -13.55 0.82 -7.28
CA ASN A 25 -13.73 0.73 -8.71
C ASN A 25 -15.09 1.31 -9.10
N THR A 26 -15.08 2.54 -9.62
CA THR A 26 -16.26 3.25 -10.09
C THR A 26 -16.63 2.93 -11.54
N THR A 27 -16.00 1.93 -12.15
CA THR A 27 -16.22 1.51 -13.54
C THR A 27 -17.11 0.27 -13.63
N LYS A 28 -17.56 -0.05 -14.85
CA LYS A 28 -18.40 -1.22 -15.14
C LYS A 28 -17.62 -2.52 -15.35
N ASN A 29 -16.29 -2.46 -15.40
CA ASN A 29 -15.43 -3.61 -15.68
C ASN A 29 -14.61 -4.00 -14.47
N THR A 30 -14.30 -5.29 -14.33
CA THR A 30 -13.31 -5.74 -13.34
C THR A 30 -11.94 -5.18 -13.70
N LEU A 31 -11.20 -4.69 -12.71
CA LEU A 31 -9.84 -4.21 -12.89
C LEU A 31 -8.87 -5.12 -12.15
N ASP A 32 -7.75 -5.45 -12.77
CA ASP A 32 -6.59 -6.03 -12.12
C ASP A 32 -5.57 -4.93 -11.86
N ILE A 33 -5.18 -4.75 -10.60
CA ILE A 33 -4.28 -3.66 -10.19
C ILE A 33 -3.15 -4.18 -9.31
N GLY A 34 -1.96 -3.62 -9.50
CA GLY A 34 -0.87 -3.70 -8.53
C GLY A 34 -0.96 -2.51 -7.57
N ILE A 35 -0.70 -2.75 -6.29
CA ILE A 35 -0.64 -1.71 -5.26
C ILE A 35 0.71 -1.73 -4.56
N GLU A 36 1.27 -0.56 -4.29
CA GLU A 36 2.54 -0.40 -3.58
C GLU A 36 2.41 0.75 -2.58
N CYS A 37 2.83 0.55 -1.33
CA CYS A 37 3.01 1.63 -0.37
C CYS A 37 4.50 1.91 -0.20
N VAL A 38 4.92 3.11 -0.58
CA VAL A 38 6.29 3.61 -0.40
C VAL A 38 6.34 4.50 0.82
N VAL A 39 7.26 4.21 1.74
CA VAL A 39 7.48 5.04 2.92
C VAL A 39 8.89 5.59 3.01
N THR A 40 8.99 6.83 3.47
CA THR A 40 10.26 7.49 3.83
C THR A 40 10.14 8.12 5.20
N GLY A 41 11.25 8.25 5.93
CA GLY A 41 11.27 8.81 7.29
C GLY A 41 11.38 7.73 8.36
N PRO A 42 11.08 8.05 9.64
CA PRO A 42 11.33 7.17 10.78
C PRO A 42 10.22 6.12 10.98
N VAL A 43 9.92 5.38 9.92
CA VAL A 43 8.94 4.28 9.92
C VAL A 43 9.53 3.05 9.21
N LYS A 44 9.14 1.86 9.66
CA LYS A 44 9.49 0.58 9.03
C LYS A 44 8.23 -0.23 8.79
N SER A 45 8.17 -0.96 7.68
CA SER A 45 7.09 -1.93 7.50
C SER A 45 7.27 -3.12 8.47
N VAL A 46 6.17 -3.57 9.06
CA VAL A 46 6.14 -4.75 9.94
C VAL A 46 6.01 -6.05 9.12
N THR A 47 5.49 -5.95 7.89
CA THR A 47 5.43 -7.07 6.93
C THR A 47 6.55 -6.91 5.92
N ILE A 48 7.70 -7.50 6.20
CA ILE A 48 8.83 -7.54 5.28
C ILE A 48 8.73 -8.87 4.50
N PRO A 49 8.67 -8.88 3.16
CA PRO A 49 9.17 -10.04 2.43
C PRO A 49 10.63 -10.22 2.89
N ASN A 50 10.99 -11.37 3.45
CA ASN A 50 12.29 -11.67 4.12
C ASN A 50 13.58 -11.18 3.41
N SER A 51 13.50 -10.77 2.15
CA SER A 51 14.60 -10.33 1.29
C SER A 51 15.17 -8.92 1.56
N LEU A 52 14.57 -8.07 2.42
CA LEU A 52 14.93 -6.63 2.48
C LEU A 52 15.29 -6.04 3.87
N VAL A 53 15.59 -6.86 4.88
CA VAL A 53 15.98 -6.37 6.22
C VAL A 53 17.40 -5.76 6.22
N GLY A 54 17.57 -4.50 6.69
CA GLY A 54 18.88 -3.93 7.03
C GLY A 54 19.44 -2.80 6.14
N ARG A 55 18.69 -2.30 5.15
CA ARG A 55 19.12 -1.18 4.28
C ARG A 55 18.31 0.10 4.56
N LYS A 56 18.95 1.28 4.56
CA LYS A 56 18.23 2.58 4.44
C LYS A 56 17.57 2.60 3.06
N LEU A 57 16.27 2.35 3.00
CA LEU A 57 15.51 2.31 1.74
C LEU A 57 14.26 3.18 1.86
N SER A 58 13.86 3.77 0.74
CA SER A 58 12.44 4.03 0.47
C SER A 58 11.75 2.66 0.46
N TYR A 59 11.05 2.30 1.53
CA TYR A 59 10.47 0.95 1.64
C TYR A 59 9.24 0.87 0.73
N SER A 60 9.33 0.08 -0.33
CA SER A 60 8.22 -0.30 -1.20
C SER A 60 7.65 -1.63 -0.71
N VAL A 61 6.45 -1.61 -0.14
CA VAL A 61 5.69 -2.84 0.10
C VAL A 61 4.78 -3.04 -1.09
N ALA A 62 5.12 -3.97 -1.99
CA ALA A 62 4.21 -4.42 -3.03
C ALA A 62 3.12 -5.28 -2.38
N GLY A 63 1.86 -4.87 -2.54
CA GLY A 63 0.70 -5.71 -2.24
C GLY A 63 0.46 -6.72 -3.37
N PRO A 64 -0.48 -7.66 -3.18
CA PRO A 64 -0.88 -8.59 -4.23
C PRO A 64 -1.52 -7.86 -5.41
N SER A 65 -1.62 -8.53 -6.55
CA SER A 65 -2.54 -8.10 -7.61
C SER A 65 -3.98 -8.19 -7.08
N VAL A 66 -4.70 -7.08 -7.06
CA VAL A 66 -6.06 -6.99 -6.50
C VAL A 66 -7.07 -6.89 -7.63
N TRP A 67 -8.02 -7.83 -7.64
CA TRP A 67 -9.17 -7.79 -8.53
C TRP A 67 -10.25 -6.89 -7.95
N LEU A 68 -10.42 -5.69 -8.50
CA LEU A 68 -11.51 -4.80 -8.13
C LEU A 68 -12.74 -5.10 -8.98
N LYS A 69 -13.76 -5.69 -8.37
CA LYS A 69 -15.06 -5.91 -9.02
C LYS A 69 -15.68 -4.57 -9.48
N PRO A 70 -16.50 -4.56 -10.54
CA PRO A 70 -17.23 -3.38 -10.96
C PRO A 70 -18.05 -2.77 -9.81
N ASN A 71 -18.05 -1.43 -9.70
CA ASN A 71 -18.82 -0.68 -8.71
C ASN A 71 -18.62 -1.15 -7.26
N ALA A 72 -17.44 -1.70 -6.95
CA ALA A 72 -17.14 -2.29 -5.65
C ALA A 72 -15.95 -1.59 -4.97
N GLU A 73 -15.94 -1.70 -3.65
CA GLU A 73 -14.84 -1.29 -2.79
C GLU A 73 -14.01 -2.49 -2.36
N THR A 74 -12.69 -2.30 -2.24
CA THR A 74 -11.76 -3.25 -1.63
C THR A 74 -10.79 -2.50 -0.73
N ARG A 75 -10.34 -3.13 0.35
CA ARG A 75 -9.47 -2.53 1.35
C ARG A 75 -8.21 -3.36 1.53
N GLU A 76 -7.06 -2.71 1.36
CA GLU A 76 -5.74 -3.27 1.61
C GLU A 76 -5.13 -2.65 2.86
N LEU A 77 -4.42 -3.44 3.65
CA LEU A 77 -3.82 -2.99 4.91
C LEU A 77 -2.29 -3.04 4.83
N PHE A 78 -1.65 -1.90 5.07
CA PHE A 78 -0.19 -1.83 5.21
C PHE A 78 0.17 -1.55 6.66
N ARG A 79 1.00 -2.41 7.26
CA ARG A 79 1.39 -2.28 8.67
C ARG A 79 2.79 -1.67 8.80
N PHE A 80 2.90 -0.66 9.67
CA PHE A 80 4.16 0.05 9.94
C PHE A 80 4.38 0.27 11.42
N VAL A 81 5.66 0.38 11.81
CA VAL A 81 6.10 0.76 13.15
C VAL A 81 6.91 2.05 13.08
N ALA A 82 6.61 3.02 13.94
CA ALA A 82 7.43 4.22 14.09
C ALA A 82 8.70 3.89 14.89
N THR A 83 9.84 4.36 14.40
CA THR A 83 11.15 4.02 14.99
C THR A 83 11.79 5.15 15.79
N SER A 84 11.50 6.40 15.43
CA SER A 84 12.04 7.58 16.11
C SER A 84 11.17 8.81 15.80
N VAL A 85 11.47 9.93 16.43
CA VAL A 85 10.81 11.21 16.15
C VAL A 85 11.25 11.75 14.78
N GLY A 86 10.31 12.31 14.02
CA GLY A 86 10.55 12.94 12.72
C GLY A 86 9.35 12.84 11.80
N GLU A 87 9.45 13.45 10.62
CA GLU A 87 8.40 13.38 9.60
C GLU A 87 8.50 12.06 8.83
N ALA A 88 7.38 11.34 8.75
CA ALA A 88 7.21 10.19 7.88
C ALA A 88 6.28 10.55 6.72
N LYS A 89 6.61 10.07 5.53
CA LYS A 89 5.80 10.26 4.32
C LYS A 89 5.41 8.91 3.77
N PHE A 90 4.11 8.77 3.47
CA PHE A 90 3.51 7.59 2.86
C PHE A 90 3.05 7.96 1.44
N VAL A 91 3.43 7.16 0.46
CA VAL A 91 3.03 7.32 -0.94
C VAL A 91 2.43 6.00 -1.41
N VAL A 92 1.13 6.01 -1.67
CA VAL A 92 0.45 4.86 -2.28
C VAL A 92 0.49 4.99 -3.79
N LYS A 93 1.04 3.99 -4.47
CA LYS A 93 1.02 3.85 -5.92
C LYS A 93 0.06 2.74 -6.29
N VAL A 94 -0.76 2.99 -7.31
CA VAL A 94 -1.66 2.00 -7.91
C VAL A 94 -1.37 1.95 -9.40
N ILE A 95 -1.13 0.74 -9.91
CA ILE A 95 -0.78 0.49 -11.31
C ILE A 95 -1.86 -0.43 -11.88
N ALA A 96 -2.51 -0.03 -12.96
CA ALA A 96 -3.37 -0.93 -13.71
C ALA A 96 -2.50 -1.99 -14.39
N LEU A 97 -2.75 -3.26 -14.10
CA LEU A 97 -2.09 -4.36 -14.79
C LEU A 97 -2.83 -4.57 -16.11
N LYS A 98 -2.09 -4.74 -17.21
CA LYS A 98 -2.72 -5.14 -18.47
C LYS A 98 -3.42 -6.48 -18.23
N PRO A 99 -4.63 -6.71 -18.80
CA PRO A 99 -5.17 -8.05 -18.86
C PRO A 99 -4.08 -8.93 -19.48
N GLN A 100 -3.71 -10.02 -18.82
CA GLN A 100 -2.85 -11.01 -19.47
C GLN A 100 -3.58 -11.40 -20.75
N GLY A 101 -3.01 -11.00 -21.90
CA GLY A 101 -3.56 -11.36 -23.19
C GLY A 101 -3.70 -12.88 -23.19
N VAL A 102 -4.91 -13.36 -23.44
CA VAL A 102 -5.11 -14.77 -23.77
C VAL A 102 -4.24 -14.98 -25.00
N ALA A 103 -3.14 -15.73 -24.84
CA ALA A 103 -2.35 -16.19 -25.97
C ALA A 103 -3.34 -16.90 -26.91
N SER A 104 -3.55 -16.28 -28.08
CA SER A 104 -4.31 -16.87 -29.18
C SER A 104 -3.37 -17.71 -30.01
#